data_AF-X1TCI4-F1
#
_entry.id   AF-X1TCI4-F1
#
_cell.length_a   1.000
_cell.length_b   1.000
_cell.length_c   1.000
_cell.angle_alpha   90.00
_cell.angle_beta   90.00
_cell.angle_gamma   90.00
#
_symmetry.space_group_name_H-M   'P 1'
#
loop_
_entity.id
_entity.type
_entity.pdbx_description
1 polymer ?
#
loop_
_entity_poly.entity_id
_entity_poly.type
_entity_poly.pdbx_seq_one_letter_code
_entity_poly.pdbx_strand_id
1 'polypeptide(L)'
;MPIRRSSISKFDSDGSRLNSYAIISSFAGFVITASKYVWAERYWAAHWSLPSPQQGFEMLHRGVIGFDDLNMLLRALDVMPFWRDKLVEIAYRPLSRVDVRRMFKLGVLDVKGVRKAYTDIGYNPYNADLMTEFTIEYVKEAPKKISTTDALSAYKNHLIEVGELRNMLTDAGIQAEDIEKV
;
A
#
# COMPACT_ATOMS: atom_id res chain seq x y z
N MET A 1 -66.67 -5.00 -52.56
CA MET A 1 -65.71 -5.90 -53.24
C MET A 1 -64.40 -5.92 -52.46
N PRO A 2 -64.01 -7.04 -51.81
CA PRO A 2 -62.79 -7.11 -51.02
C PRO A 2 -61.65 -7.81 -51.80
N ILE A 3 -60.44 -7.25 -51.77
CA ILE A 3 -59.24 -7.89 -52.31
C ILE A 3 -58.55 -8.65 -51.18
N ARG A 4 -58.58 -9.98 -51.28
CA ARG A 4 -58.03 -10.97 -50.33
C ARG A 4 -56.49 -10.94 -50.39
N ARG A 5 -55.78 -10.68 -49.29
CA ARG A 5 -54.34 -10.99 -49.16
C ARG A 5 -54.19 -12.43 -48.68
N SER A 6 -53.67 -13.31 -49.53
CA SER A 6 -53.30 -14.68 -49.16
C SER A 6 -51.94 -14.68 -48.46
N SER A 7 -51.92 -15.06 -47.18
CA SER A 7 -50.69 -15.40 -46.45
C SER A 7 -50.25 -16.81 -46.84
N ILE A 8 -49.27 -16.94 -47.74
CA ILE A 8 -48.62 -18.22 -48.02
C ILE A 8 -47.52 -18.41 -46.97
N SER A 9 -47.73 -19.33 -46.04
CA SER A 9 -46.67 -19.86 -45.19
C SER A 9 -45.93 -20.95 -45.98
N LYS A 10 -44.62 -20.81 -46.15
CA LYS A 10 -43.77 -21.90 -46.66
C LYS A 10 -43.23 -22.67 -45.46
N PHE A 11 -43.45 -23.98 -45.46
CA PHE A 11 -42.94 -24.97 -44.52
C PHE A 11 -41.90 -25.83 -45.22
N ASP A 12 -40.83 -26.20 -44.53
CA ASP A 12 -39.96 -27.31 -44.93
C ASP A 12 -40.57 -28.66 -44.52
N SER A 13 -40.05 -29.75 -45.09
CA SER A 13 -40.62 -31.11 -45.02
C SER A 13 -40.67 -31.76 -43.62
N ASP A 14 -40.20 -31.08 -42.57
CA ASP A 14 -40.24 -31.57 -41.17
C ASP A 14 -41.17 -30.78 -40.23
N GLY A 15 -41.86 -29.74 -40.72
CA GLY A 15 -42.87 -29.03 -39.94
C GLY A 15 -42.34 -28.01 -38.90
N SER A 16 -41.04 -27.71 -38.87
CA SER A 16 -40.50 -26.67 -37.98
C SER A 16 -40.56 -25.26 -38.62
N ARG A 17 -40.91 -24.24 -37.81
CA ARG A 17 -41.06 -22.84 -38.27
C ARG A 17 -39.70 -22.23 -38.60
N LEU A 18 -39.50 -21.81 -39.84
CA LEU A 18 -38.36 -20.97 -40.23
C LEU A 18 -38.46 -19.59 -39.57
N ASN A 19 -37.67 -19.37 -38.51
CA ASN A 19 -37.37 -18.02 -38.01
C ASN A 19 -36.35 -17.38 -38.96
N SER A 20 -36.83 -16.88 -40.10
CA SER A 20 -36.00 -16.34 -41.17
C SER A 20 -35.49 -14.93 -40.84
N TYR A 21 -34.36 -14.83 -40.13
CA TYR A 21 -33.46 -13.69 -40.24
C TYR A 21 -32.41 -13.99 -41.32
N ALA A 22 -32.76 -13.76 -42.58
CA ALA A 22 -31.78 -13.73 -43.67
C ALA A 22 -32.37 -13.03 -44.91
N ILE A 23 -32.46 -11.70 -44.89
CA ILE A 23 -32.48 -10.92 -46.14
C ILE A 23 -31.01 -10.66 -46.49
N ILE A 24 -30.44 -11.52 -47.33
CA ILE A 24 -29.15 -11.27 -47.98
C ILE A 24 -29.46 -10.44 -49.23
N SER A 25 -29.35 -9.12 -49.11
CA SER A 25 -29.17 -8.23 -50.26
C SER A 25 -27.77 -7.65 -50.17
N SER A 26 -26.93 -8.09 -51.10
CA SER A 26 -25.56 -7.65 -51.32
C SER A 26 -25.47 -6.13 -51.47
N PHE A 27 -24.90 -5.46 -50.47
CA PHE A 27 -24.23 -4.17 -50.62
C PHE A 27 -23.02 -4.13 -49.69
N ALA A 28 -21.91 -3.62 -50.21
CA ALA A 28 -20.60 -3.62 -49.60
C ALA A 28 -20.57 -3.01 -48.19
N GLY A 29 -19.76 -3.60 -47.31
CA GLY A 29 -19.17 -2.92 -46.16
C GLY A 29 -19.88 -3.14 -44.82
N PHE A 30 -19.30 -4.04 -44.02
CA PHE A 30 -19.32 -4.02 -42.55
C PHE A 30 -20.69 -4.12 -41.85
N VAL A 31 -21.19 -5.35 -41.69
CA VAL A 31 -22.29 -5.65 -40.77
C VAL A 31 -21.75 -5.69 -39.34
N ILE A 32 -21.94 -4.61 -38.58
CA ILE A 32 -21.76 -4.62 -37.12
C ILE A 32 -22.97 -5.30 -36.50
N THR A 33 -23.00 -6.63 -36.48
CA THR A 33 -23.92 -7.37 -35.61
C THR A 33 -23.31 -7.51 -34.21
N ALA A 34 -23.23 -6.41 -33.48
CA ALA A 34 -23.12 -6.47 -32.02
C ALA A 34 -24.51 -6.81 -31.48
N SER A 35 -24.74 -8.10 -31.24
CA SER A 35 -25.98 -8.66 -30.68
C SER A 35 -26.46 -7.85 -29.46
N LYS A 36 -27.78 -7.59 -29.36
CA LYS A 36 -28.41 -6.84 -28.25
C LYS A 36 -27.96 -7.32 -26.85
N TYR A 37 -27.66 -8.62 -26.73
CA TYR A 37 -27.18 -9.24 -25.49
C TYR A 37 -25.81 -8.70 -25.04
N VAL A 38 -24.88 -8.45 -25.97
CA VAL A 38 -23.54 -7.91 -25.67
C VAL A 38 -23.61 -6.48 -25.12
N TRP A 39 -24.52 -5.67 -25.67
CA TRP A 39 -24.73 -4.30 -25.18
C TRP A 39 -25.35 -4.26 -23.79
N ALA A 40 -26.29 -5.17 -23.50
CA ALA A 40 -26.89 -5.29 -22.19
C ALA A 40 -25.85 -5.67 -21.12
N GLU A 41 -24.97 -6.64 -21.40
CA GLU A 41 -23.90 -7.07 -20.48
C GLU A 41 -22.89 -5.94 -20.20
N ARG A 42 -22.45 -5.22 -21.23
CA ARG A 42 -21.53 -4.08 -21.07
C ARG A 42 -22.17 -2.92 -20.29
N TYR A 43 -23.44 -2.63 -20.59
CA TYR A 43 -24.20 -1.62 -19.85
C TYR A 43 -24.30 -2.00 -18.37
N TRP A 44 -24.63 -3.26 -18.06
CA TRP A 44 -24.66 -3.75 -16.69
C TRP A 44 -23.30 -3.69 -15.98
N ALA A 45 -22.22 -4.13 -16.64
CA ALA A 45 -20.87 -4.07 -16.08
C ALA A 45 -20.41 -2.63 -15.77
N ALA A 46 -20.83 -1.65 -16.58
CA ALA A 46 -20.54 -0.24 -16.34
C ALA A 46 -21.21 0.33 -15.07
N HIS A 47 -22.17 -0.38 -14.46
CA HIS A 47 -22.79 0.03 -13.19
C HIS A 47 -22.07 -0.50 -11.96
N TRP A 48 -21.06 -1.37 -12.13
CA TRP A 48 -20.28 -1.83 -10.99
C TRP A 48 -19.51 -0.66 -10.40
N SER A 49 -19.62 -0.50 -9.08
CA SER A 49 -18.75 0.40 -8.34
C SER A 49 -17.41 -0.28 -8.15
N LEU A 50 -16.36 0.31 -8.73
CA LEU A 50 -15.00 -0.19 -8.60
C LEU A 50 -14.40 0.22 -7.25
N PRO A 51 -13.46 -0.58 -6.70
CA PRO A 51 -12.65 -0.16 -5.56
C PRO A 51 -11.92 1.17 -5.86
N SER A 52 -11.70 1.99 -4.84
CA SER A 52 -10.86 3.19 -4.96
C SER A 52 -9.39 2.81 -5.15
N PRO A 53 -8.54 3.72 -5.68
CA PRO A 53 -7.10 3.49 -5.75
C PRO A 53 -6.49 3.12 -4.39
N GLN A 54 -6.95 3.75 -3.31
CA GLN A 54 -6.49 3.46 -1.94
C GLN A 54 -6.85 2.02 -1.52
N GLN A 55 -8.07 1.56 -1.83
CA GLN A 55 -8.45 0.16 -1.60
C GLN A 55 -7.59 -0.79 -2.44
N GLY A 56 -7.27 -0.41 -3.69
CA GLY A 56 -6.31 -1.12 -4.53
C GLY A 56 -4.94 -1.28 -3.88
N PHE A 57 -4.36 -0.19 -3.37
CA PHE A 57 -3.08 -0.25 -2.66
C PHE A 57 -3.15 -1.08 -1.37
N GLU A 58 -4.24 -1.00 -0.62
CA GLU A 58 -4.42 -1.86 0.55
C GLU A 58 -4.49 -3.34 0.20
N MET A 59 -5.20 -3.70 -0.88
CA MET A 59 -5.24 -5.08 -1.38
C MET A 59 -3.85 -5.55 -1.81
N LEU A 60 -3.08 -4.70 -2.49
CA LEU A 60 -1.68 -4.98 -2.86
C LEU A 60 -0.82 -5.23 -1.62
N HIS A 61 -0.87 -4.35 -0.62
CA HIS A 61 -0.05 -4.47 0.61
C HIS A 61 -0.41 -5.70 1.44
N ARG A 62 -1.66 -6.17 1.37
CA ARG A 62 -2.12 -7.39 2.05
C ARG A 62 -1.84 -8.66 1.23
N GLY A 63 -1.27 -8.54 0.03
CA GLY A 63 -1.00 -9.67 -0.86
C GLY A 63 -2.25 -10.33 -1.44
N VAL A 64 -3.40 -9.63 -1.44
CA VAL A 64 -4.65 -10.14 -1.99
C VAL A 64 -4.65 -10.07 -3.52
N ILE A 65 -3.95 -9.08 -4.08
CA ILE A 65 -3.80 -8.87 -5.52
C ILE A 65 -2.33 -8.60 -5.88
N GLY A 66 -1.97 -8.80 -7.16
CA GLY A 66 -0.66 -8.44 -7.71
C GLY A 66 -0.61 -7.04 -8.35
N PHE A 67 0.56 -6.68 -8.89
CA PHE A 67 0.76 -5.42 -9.62
C PHE A 67 -0.09 -5.35 -10.90
N ASP A 68 -0.26 -6.46 -11.61
CA ASP A 68 -1.06 -6.52 -12.84
C ASP A 68 -2.54 -6.24 -12.56
N ASP A 69 -3.08 -6.81 -11.48
CA ASP A 69 -4.45 -6.56 -11.02
C ASP A 69 -4.66 -5.10 -10.61
N LEU A 70 -3.69 -4.52 -9.91
CA LEU A 70 -3.72 -3.10 -9.54
C LEU A 70 -3.67 -2.21 -10.79
N ASN A 71 -2.84 -2.53 -11.77
CA ASN A 71 -2.77 -1.79 -13.04
C ASN A 71 -4.09 -1.92 -13.83
N MET A 72 -4.73 -3.09 -13.80
CA MET A 72 -6.07 -3.28 -14.36
C MET A 72 -7.11 -2.40 -13.65
N LEU A 73 -7.09 -2.33 -12.32
CA LEU A 73 -7.97 -1.45 -11.55
C LEU A 73 -7.74 0.03 -11.91
N LEU A 74 -6.49 0.49 -11.90
CA LEU A 74 -6.15 1.87 -12.27
C LEU A 74 -6.54 2.20 -13.72
N ARG A 75 -6.49 1.21 -14.62
CA ARG A 75 -7.00 1.34 -15.98
C ARG A 75 -8.51 1.54 -16.00
N ALA A 76 -9.24 0.73 -15.25
CA ALA A 76 -10.70 0.79 -15.20
C ALA A 76 -11.20 2.09 -14.53
N LEU A 77 -10.38 2.70 -13.67
CA LEU A 77 -10.60 4.02 -13.06
C LEU A 77 -10.14 5.20 -13.94
N ASP A 78 -9.79 4.96 -15.20
CA ASP A 78 -9.31 5.98 -16.15
C ASP A 78 -8.06 6.77 -15.70
N VAL A 79 -7.19 6.16 -14.88
CA VAL A 79 -5.87 6.75 -14.57
C VAL A 79 -5.01 6.70 -15.84
N MET A 80 -4.44 7.83 -16.24
CA MET A 80 -3.58 7.92 -17.43
C MET A 80 -2.39 6.95 -17.31
N PRO A 81 -2.02 6.21 -18.36
CA PRO A 81 -0.93 5.24 -18.32
C PRO A 81 0.38 5.78 -17.71
N PHE A 82 0.74 7.03 -18.01
CA PHE A 82 1.94 7.68 -17.48
C PHE A 82 2.00 7.75 -15.94
N TRP A 83 0.85 7.86 -15.28
CA TRP A 83 0.79 8.02 -13.81
C TRP A 83 0.70 6.70 -13.06
N ARG A 84 0.34 5.59 -13.72
CA ARG A 84 0.09 4.32 -13.02
C ARG A 84 1.34 3.79 -12.36
N ASP A 85 2.45 3.70 -13.09
CA ASP A 85 3.72 3.20 -12.55
C ASP A 85 4.23 4.09 -11.41
N LYS A 86 4.07 5.41 -11.54
CA LYS A 86 4.47 6.38 -10.51
C LYS A 86 3.66 6.25 -9.22
N LEU A 87 2.35 6.01 -9.36
CA LEU A 87 1.47 5.76 -8.22
C LEU A 87 1.80 4.43 -7.53
N VAL A 88 2.20 3.42 -8.31
CA VAL A 88 2.64 2.11 -7.79
C VAL A 88 3.97 2.24 -7.04
N GLU A 89 4.93 3.01 -7.55
CA GLU A 89 6.23 3.25 -6.88
C GLU A 89 6.08 3.85 -5.48
N ILE A 90 5.05 4.68 -5.27
CA ILE A 90 4.76 5.30 -3.97
C ILE A 90 3.70 4.55 -3.15
N ALA A 91 3.31 3.34 -3.56
CA ALA A 91 2.29 2.57 -2.85
C ALA A 91 2.75 2.24 -1.42
N TYR A 92 4.01 1.82 -1.28
CA TYR A 92 4.58 1.43 0.00
C TYR A 92 4.95 2.63 0.87
N ARG A 93 4.74 2.49 2.18
CA ARG A 93 5.07 3.55 3.15
C ARG A 93 6.59 3.68 3.29
N PRO A 94 7.14 4.91 3.31
CA PRO A 94 8.53 5.12 3.68
C PRO A 94 8.78 4.77 5.15
N LEU A 95 10.05 4.61 5.53
CA LEU A 95 10.43 4.35 6.92
C LEU A 95 9.93 5.46 7.85
N SER A 96 9.47 5.08 9.05
CA SER A 96 9.04 6.07 10.04
C SER A 96 10.26 6.77 10.66
N ARG A 97 10.11 8.03 11.09
CA ARG A 97 11.19 8.78 11.77
C ARG A 97 11.71 8.07 13.03
N VAL A 98 10.86 7.29 13.69
CA VAL A 98 11.24 6.52 14.89
C VAL A 98 12.11 5.34 14.48
N ASP A 99 11.70 4.62 13.45
CA ASP A 99 12.44 3.45 12.98
C ASP A 99 13.76 3.85 12.32
N VAL A 100 13.81 4.97 11.60
CA VAL A 100 15.06 5.54 11.07
C VAL A 100 16.09 5.74 12.18
N ARG A 101 15.71 6.34 13.31
CA ARG A 101 16.61 6.54 14.46
C ARG A 101 17.05 5.23 15.09
N ARG A 102 16.13 4.28 15.26
CA ARG A 102 16.42 2.94 15.82
C ARG A 102 17.37 2.15 14.91
N MET A 103 17.11 2.17 13.61
CA MET A 103 17.93 1.50 12.59
C MET A 103 19.32 2.12 12.51
N PHE A 104 19.43 3.45 12.58
CA PHE A 104 20.73 4.12 12.66
C PHE A 104 21.50 3.73 13.93
N LYS A 105 20.84 3.71 15.10
CA LYS A 105 21.42 3.25 16.36
C LYS A 105 21.93 1.80 16.31
N LEU A 106 21.22 0.94 15.58
CA LEU A 106 21.59 -0.47 15.39
C LEU A 106 22.60 -0.70 14.26
N GLY A 107 23.03 0.36 13.55
CA GLY A 107 23.94 0.26 12.41
C GLY A 107 23.33 -0.34 11.14
N VAL A 108 22.00 -0.46 11.07
CA VAL A 108 21.26 -0.94 9.89
C VAL A 108 21.23 0.14 8.80
N LEU A 109 21.11 1.40 9.20
CA LEU A 109 21.24 2.54 8.29
C LEU A 109 22.56 3.25 8.53
N ASP A 110 23.22 3.65 7.44
CA ASP A 110 24.31 4.63 7.48
C ASP A 110 23.76 6.06 7.38
N VAL A 111 24.64 7.06 7.48
CA VAL A 111 24.25 8.49 7.42
C VAL A 111 23.51 8.83 6.12
N LYS A 112 23.95 8.27 4.98
CA LYS A 112 23.28 8.47 3.69
C LYS A 112 21.87 7.87 3.68
N GLY A 113 21.72 6.67 4.23
CA GLY A 113 20.43 5.99 4.40
C GLY A 113 19.46 6.76 5.28
N VAL A 114 19.94 7.34 6.39
CA VAL A 114 19.13 8.22 7.25
C VAL A 114 18.61 9.43 6.48
N ARG A 115 19.50 10.13 5.78
CA ARG A 115 19.13 11.30 4.97
C ARG A 115 18.12 10.95 3.88
N LYS A 116 18.34 9.84 3.18
CA LYS A 116 17.42 9.34 2.16
C LYS A 116 16.05 9.06 2.76
N ALA A 117 15.99 8.36 3.90
CA ALA A 117 14.71 8.05 4.54
C ALA A 117 13.93 9.32 4.93
N TYR A 118 14.60 10.38 5.39
CA TYR A 118 13.93 11.66 5.63
C TYR A 118 13.43 12.33 4.34
N THR A 119 14.19 12.22 3.24
CA THR A 119 13.71 12.70 1.93
C THR A 119 12.50 11.91 1.44
N ASP A 120 12.49 10.58 1.60
CA ASP A 120 11.38 9.71 1.20
C ASP A 120 10.08 9.99 1.98
N ILE A 121 10.19 10.48 3.22
CA ILE A 121 9.04 10.98 4.00
C ILE A 121 8.47 12.28 3.42
N GLY A 122 9.27 13.04 2.66
CA GLY A 122 8.88 14.32 2.06
C GLY A 122 9.55 15.54 2.69
N TYR A 123 10.60 15.38 3.51
CA TYR A 123 11.39 16.53 3.94
C TYR A 123 12.14 17.14 2.75
N ASN A 124 12.16 18.46 2.67
CA ASN A 124 13.05 19.17 1.73
C ASN A 124 14.53 18.89 2.07
N PRO A 125 15.47 19.13 1.14
CA PRO A 125 16.89 18.81 1.36
C PRO A 125 17.47 19.39 2.65
N TYR A 126 17.19 20.67 2.93
CA TYR A 126 17.65 21.35 4.14
C TYR A 126 17.18 20.67 5.43
N ASN A 127 15.88 20.38 5.53
CA ASN A 127 15.32 19.72 6.70
C ASN A 127 15.78 18.26 6.80
N ALA A 128 15.99 17.56 5.68
CA ALA A 128 16.52 16.21 5.69
C ALA A 128 17.96 16.18 6.24
N ASP A 129 18.79 17.18 5.92
CA ASP A 129 20.14 17.33 6.45
C ASP A 129 20.10 17.61 7.97
N LEU A 130 19.29 18.57 8.42
CA LEU A 130 19.10 18.86 9.86
C LEU A 130 18.60 17.64 10.65
N MET A 131 17.64 16.89 10.11
CA MET A 131 17.12 15.69 10.75
C MET A 131 18.17 14.57 10.82
N THR A 132 19.07 14.52 9.84
CA THR A 132 20.18 13.58 9.82
C THR A 132 21.20 13.92 10.90
N GLU A 133 21.60 15.18 10.99
CA GLU A 133 22.49 15.68 12.07
C GLU A 133 21.88 15.43 13.45
N PHE A 134 20.60 15.80 13.63
CA PHE A 134 19.86 15.51 14.86
C PHE A 134 19.90 14.02 15.22
N THR A 135 19.70 13.13 14.24
CA THR A 135 19.71 11.69 14.49
C THR A 135 21.08 11.18 14.90
N ILE A 136 22.13 11.71 14.28
CA ILE A 136 23.51 11.39 14.63
C ILE A 136 23.80 11.77 16.08
N GLU A 137 23.50 13.02 16.46
CA GLU A 137 23.75 13.51 17.83
C GLU A 137 22.86 12.79 18.85
N TYR A 138 21.57 12.60 18.56
CA TYR A 138 20.64 11.89 19.44
C TYR A 138 21.07 10.46 19.76
N VAL A 139 21.71 9.77 18.80
CA VAL A 139 22.22 8.41 19.01
C VAL A 139 23.57 8.42 19.73
N LYS A 140 24.46 9.38 19.46
CA LYS A 140 25.72 9.57 20.21
C LYS A 140 25.46 9.84 21.69
N GLU A 141 24.45 10.65 22.01
CA GLU A 141 24.08 11.04 23.38
C GLU A 141 23.26 9.99 24.14
N ALA A 142 23.13 8.75 23.64
CA ALA A 142 22.42 7.71 24.35
C ALA A 142 23.36 6.69 25.01
N PRO A 143 24.19 7.05 26.01
CA PRO A 143 24.63 6.04 26.96
C PRO A 143 23.37 5.52 27.65
N LYS A 144 23.24 4.20 27.71
CA LYS A 144 22.16 3.54 28.43
C LYS A 144 22.28 3.96 29.89
N LYS A 145 21.52 4.98 30.33
CA LYS A 145 21.35 5.25 31.75
C LYS A 145 20.76 3.97 32.34
N ILE A 146 21.60 3.23 33.08
CA ILE A 146 21.16 2.06 33.83
C ILE A 146 20.02 2.56 34.73
N SER A 147 18.85 1.93 34.64
CA SER A 147 17.76 2.28 35.53
C SER A 147 18.18 1.92 36.95
N THR A 148 17.69 2.65 37.95
CA THR A 148 17.97 2.36 39.36
C THR A 148 17.55 0.93 39.73
N THR A 149 16.50 0.43 39.08
CA THR A 149 16.02 -0.96 39.21
C THR A 149 17.00 -1.97 38.60
N ASP A 150 17.61 -1.64 37.46
CA ASP A 150 18.61 -2.48 36.79
C ASP A 150 19.90 -2.53 37.61
N ALA A 151 20.34 -1.38 38.17
CA ALA A 151 21.49 -1.30 39.05
C ALA A 151 21.29 -2.14 40.33
N LEU A 152 20.14 -2.00 40.99
CA LEU A 152 19.78 -2.78 42.17
C LEU A 152 19.71 -4.29 41.85
N SER A 153 19.17 -4.66 40.68
CA SER A 153 19.11 -6.06 40.25
C SER A 153 20.49 -6.63 39.97
N ALA A 154 21.38 -5.85 39.34
CA ALA A 154 22.77 -6.24 39.11
C ALA A 154 23.52 -6.48 40.44
N TYR A 155 23.31 -5.62 41.45
CA TYR A 155 23.90 -5.80 42.78
C TYR A 155 23.35 -7.05 43.50
N LYS A 156 22.03 -7.23 43.50
CA LYS A 156 21.38 -8.41 44.12
C LYS A 156 21.84 -9.73 43.50
N ASN A 157 22.17 -9.72 42.21
CA ASN A 157 22.69 -10.88 41.49
C ASN A 157 24.23 -10.99 41.54
N HIS A 158 24.90 -10.20 42.39
CA HIS A 158 26.35 -10.18 42.55
C HIS A 158 27.13 -9.90 41.25
N LEU A 159 26.53 -9.16 40.31
CA LEU A 159 27.16 -8.77 39.04
C LEU A 159 28.01 -7.49 39.17
N ILE A 160 27.75 -6.69 40.20
CA ILE A 160 28.47 -5.44 40.52
C ILE A 160 28.68 -5.36 42.03
N GLU A 161 29.70 -4.62 42.46
CA GLU A 161 29.96 -4.38 43.88
C GLU A 161 29.13 -3.19 44.43
N VAL A 162 29.01 -3.11 45.76
CA VAL A 162 28.24 -2.04 46.42
C VAL A 162 28.78 -0.64 46.08
N GLY A 163 30.10 -0.52 45.86
CA GLY A 163 30.73 0.73 45.42
C GLY A 163 30.28 1.15 44.03
N GLU A 164 30.16 0.20 43.09
CA GLU A 164 29.65 0.46 41.75
C GLU A 164 28.16 0.79 41.78
N LEU A 165 27.36 0.11 42.61
CA LEU A 165 25.94 0.45 42.82
C LEU A 165 25.79 1.90 43.31
N ARG A 166 26.58 2.31 44.31
CA ARG A 166 26.51 3.68 44.85
C ARG A 166 26.84 4.74 43.80
N ASN A 167 27.86 4.49 42.99
CA ASN A 167 28.21 5.38 41.87
C ASN A 167 27.07 5.46 40.85
N MET A 168 26.49 4.32 40.45
CA MET A 168 25.36 4.28 39.52
C MET A 168 24.10 4.98 40.07
N LEU A 169 23.79 4.85 41.37
CA LEU A 169 22.66 5.53 42.00
C LEU A 169 22.90 7.04 42.13
N THR A 170 24.14 7.45 42.37
CA THR A 170 24.54 8.88 42.43
C THR A 170 24.44 9.53 41.05
N ASP A 171 24.92 8.85 40.00
CA ASP A 171 24.82 9.28 38.60
C ASP A 171 23.36 9.35 38.12
N ALA A 172 22.48 8.53 38.72
CA ALA A 172 21.04 8.58 38.51
C ALA A 172 20.33 9.73 39.28
N GLY A 173 21.05 10.47 40.13
CA GLY A 173 20.56 11.63 40.87
C GLY A 173 19.88 11.30 42.21
N ILE A 174 20.11 10.10 42.76
CA ILE A 174 19.61 9.74 44.10
C ILE A 174 20.50 10.38 45.17
N GLN A 175 19.87 10.96 46.20
CA GLN A 175 20.58 11.61 47.30
C GLN A 175 21.30 10.58 48.19
N ALA A 176 22.47 10.96 48.71
CA ALA A 176 23.32 10.08 49.53
C ALA A 176 22.57 9.49 50.74
N GLU A 177 21.65 10.24 51.34
CA GLU A 177 20.83 9.80 52.49
C GLU A 177 19.90 8.62 52.17
N ASP A 178 19.46 8.49 50.93
CA ASP A 178 18.61 7.37 50.50
C ASP A 178 19.45 6.17 50.02
N ILE A 179 20.72 6.40 49.68
CA ILE A 179 21.68 5.36 49.29
C ILE A 179 22.23 4.63 50.52
N GLU A 180 22.36 5.28 51.67
CA GLU A 180 22.81 4.63 52.92
C GLU A 180 21.77 3.65 53.52
N LYS A 181 20.51 3.74 53.08
CA LYS A 181 19.41 2.88 53.55
C LYS A 181 19.26 1.57 52.74
N VAL A 182 20.00 1.44 51.64
CA VAL A 182 20.00 0.28 50.72
C VAL A 182 21.15 -0.65 51.08
#